data_AF-A0A524D537-F1
#
_entry.id   AF-A0A524D537-F1
#
_cell.length_a   1.000
_cell.length_b   1.000
_cell.length_c   1.000
_cell.angle_alpha   90.00
_cell.angle_beta   90.00
_cell.angle_gamma   90.00
#
_symmetry.space_group_name_H-M   'P 1'
#
loop_
_entity.id
_entity.type
_entity.pdbx_description
1 polymer ?
#
loop_
_entity_poly.entity_id
_entity_poly.type
_entity_poly.pdbx_seq_one_letter_code
_entity_poly.pdbx_strand_id
1 'polypeptide(L)' 'MAWGGSLNKNGTKYYRIIRSVEKTIRCLEDLKPIFEEEEQKTLEKTIQIIVDYIDSLTESAARKEDKE' A
#
# COMPACT_ATOMS: atom_id res chain seq x y z
N MET A 1 3.85 -33.55 11.12
CA MET A 1 4.91 -32.62 10.66
C MET A 1 4.25 -31.31 10.27
N ALA A 2 4.17 -30.34 11.19
CA ALA A 2 3.57 -29.03 10.91
C ALA A 2 4.69 -28.01 10.66
N TRP A 3 5.29 -28.06 9.47
CA TRP A 3 6.29 -27.08 9.02
C TRP A 3 5.59 -25.91 8.32
N GLY A 4 4.86 -25.09 9.06
CA GLY A 4 4.18 -23.92 8.46
C GLY A 4 3.74 -22.82 9.42
N GLY A 5 4.12 -22.90 10.70
CA GLY A 5 3.57 -22.04 11.76
C GLY A 5 4.31 -20.73 12.03
N SER A 6 5.30 -20.34 11.21
CA SER A 6 6.10 -19.12 11.43
C SER A 6 6.21 -18.25 10.18
N LEU A 7 5.13 -18.12 9.42
CA LEU A 7 4.98 -16.94 8.56
C LEU A 7 4.56 -15.81 9.50
N ASN A 8 5.58 -15.11 9.98
CA ASN A 8 5.58 -14.01 10.93
C ASN A 8 4.24 -13.22 10.83
N LYS A 9 3.45 -13.19 11.90
CA LYS A 9 2.10 -12.57 11.92
C LYS A 9 2.14 -11.12 11.38
N ASN A 10 3.28 -10.46 11.56
CA ASN A 10 3.58 -9.12 11.07
C ASN A 10 3.72 -9.07 9.54
N GLY A 11 4.46 -10.00 8.93
CA GLY A 11 4.59 -10.09 7.46
C GLY A 11 3.27 -10.41 6.77
N THR A 12 2.45 -11.27 7.38
CA THR A 12 1.11 -11.59 6.85
C THR A 12 0.16 -10.38 6.93
N LYS A 13 0.24 -9.59 8.01
CA LYS A 13 -0.54 -8.36 8.16
C LYS A 13 -0.09 -7.28 7.16
N TYR A 14 1.21 -7.13 6.99
CA TYR A 14 1.80 -6.18 6.04
C TYR A 14 1.42 -6.51 4.60
N TYR A 15 1.52 -7.77 4.20
CA TYR A 15 1.08 -8.24 2.89
C TYR A 15 -0.41 -7.99 2.64
N ARG A 16 -1.26 -8.17 3.66
CA ARG A 16 -2.69 -7.83 3.56
C ARG A 16 -2.93 -6.34 3.33
N ILE A 17 -2.14 -5.47 3.95
CA ILE A 17 -2.24 -4.02 3.75
C ILE A 17 -1.83 -3.65 2.32
N ILE A 18 -0.66 -4.13 1.85
CA ILE A 18 -0.22 -3.90 0.46
C ILE A 18 -1.28 -4.35 -0.53
N ARG A 19 -1.80 -5.57 -0.36
CA ARG A 19 -2.84 -6.12 -1.26
C ARG A 19 -4.13 -5.32 -1.23
N SER A 20 -4.48 -4.71 -0.09
CA SER A 20 -5.63 -3.82 0.01
C SER A 20 -5.39 -2.53 -0.77
N VAL A 21 -4.19 -1.96 -0.65
CA VAL A 21 -3.84 -0.73 -1.35
C VAL A 21 -3.74 -0.94 -2.86
N GLU A 22 -3.15 -2.05 -3.30
CA GLU A 22 -3.11 -2.43 -4.72
C GLU A 22 -4.52 -2.43 -5.35
N LYS A 23 -5.53 -2.96 -4.64
CA LYS A 23 -6.92 -2.93 -5.08
C LYS A 23 -7.48 -1.51 -5.15
N THR A 24 -7.18 -0.67 -4.17
CA THR A 24 -7.61 0.73 -4.15
C THR A 24 -7.00 1.51 -5.30
N ILE A 25 -5.70 1.34 -5.57
CA ILE A 25 -5.01 2.01 -6.69
C ILE A 25 -5.62 1.57 -8.02
N ARG A 26 -5.81 0.27 -8.25
CA ARG A 26 -6.47 -0.22 -9.46
C ARG A 26 -7.87 0.36 -9.66
N CYS A 27 -8.67 0.44 -8.59
CA CYS A 27 -9.99 1.06 -8.65
C CYS A 27 -9.89 2.54 -9.09
N LEU A 28 -8.93 3.30 -8.54
CA LEU A 28 -8.70 4.69 -8.92
C LEU A 28 -8.20 4.83 -10.37
N GLU A 29 -7.37 3.90 -10.84
CA GLU A 29 -6.90 3.86 -12.23
C GLU A 29 -8.02 3.50 -13.20
N ASP A 30 -8.87 2.54 -12.87
CA ASP A 30 -10.05 2.16 -13.65
C ASP A 30 -11.08 3.29 -13.74
N LEU A 31 -11.10 4.18 -12.73
CA LEU A 31 -11.96 5.36 -12.70
C LEU A 31 -11.39 6.54 -13.50
N LYS A 32 -10.06 6.66 -13.68
CA LYS A 32 -9.43 7.73 -14.46
C LYS A 32 -10.09 8.03 -15.82
N PRO A 33 -10.38 7.04 -16.70
CA PRO A 33 -10.94 7.32 -18.03
C PRO A 33 -12.37 7.86 -18.02
N ILE A 34 -13.06 7.83 -16.87
CA ILE A 34 -14.43 8.34 -16.73
C ILE A 34 -14.45 9.85 -16.47
N PHE A 35 -13.33 10.39 -15.97
CA PHE A 35 -13.23 11.76 -15.49
C PHE A 35 -12.54 12.70 -16.48
N GLU A 36 -12.82 14.00 -16.36
CA GLU A 36 -12.17 15.04 -17.16
C GLU A 36 -10.70 15.24 -16.74
N GLU A 37 -9.88 15.88 -17.60
CA GLU A 37 -8.44 16.05 -17.35
C GLU A 37 -8.10 16.70 -16.00
N GLU A 38 -8.92 17.62 -15.50
CA GLU A 38 -8.71 18.25 -14.19
C GLU A 38 -8.91 17.28 -13.02
N GLU A 39 -9.91 16.41 -13.12
CA GLU A 39 -10.23 15.39 -12.14
C GLU A 39 -9.22 14.24 -12.18
N GLN A 40 -8.69 13.90 -13.36
CA GLN A 40 -7.60 12.94 -13.52
C GLN A 40 -6.33 13.38 -12.77
N LYS A 41 -5.97 14.68 -12.84
CA LYS A 41 -4.85 15.23 -12.05
C LYS A 41 -5.09 15.09 -10.55
N THR A 42 -6.34 15.19 -10.11
CA THR A 42 -6.71 15.03 -8.70
C THR A 42 -6.60 13.56 -8.27
N LEU A 43 -7.02 12.62 -9.13
CA LEU A 43 -6.83 11.19 -8.91
C LEU A 43 -5.35 10.80 -8.86
N GLU A 44 -4.52 11.35 -9.74
CA GLU A 44 -3.07 11.12 -9.74
C GLU A 44 -2.41 11.58 -8.45
N LYS A 45 -2.74 12.80 -7.99
CA LYS A 45 -2.27 13.29 -6.69
C LYS A 45 -2.73 12.40 -5.54
N THR A 46 -3.96 11.88 -5.61
CA THR A 46 -4.50 10.98 -4.59
C THR A 46 -3.75 9.64 -4.56
N ILE A 47 -3.47 9.06 -5.73
CA ILE A 47 -2.65 7.85 -5.84
C ILE A 47 -1.25 8.12 -5.27
N GLN A 48 -0.63 9.25 -5.61
CA GLN A 48 0.69 9.60 -5.10
C GLN A 48 0.72 9.73 -3.57
N ILE A 49 -0.27 10.39 -2.97
CA ILE A 49 -0.39 10.49 -1.49
C ILE A 49 -0.49 9.11 -0.84
N ILE A 50 -1.24 8.18 -1.46
CA ILE A 50 -1.37 6.81 -0.96
C ILE A 50 -0.03 6.07 -1.03
N VAL A 51 0.71 6.22 -2.14
CA VAL A 51 2.04 5.62 -2.31
C VAL A 51 3.02 6.18 -1.28
N ASP A 52 3.13 7.51 -1.18
CA ASP A 52 4.02 8.18 -0.23
C ASP A 52 3.72 7.77 1.22
N TYR A 53 2.44 7.61 1.56
CA TYR A 53 2.04 7.15 2.89
C TYR A 53 2.50 5.71 3.16
N ILE A 54 2.36 4.79 2.19
CA ILE A 54 2.87 3.43 2.35
C ILE A 54 4.39 3.42 2.46
N ASP A 55 5.10 4.16 1.61
CA ASP A 55 6.54 4.25 1.64
C ASP A 55 7.02 4.73 3.02
N SER A 56 6.35 5.74 3.59
CA SER A 56 6.62 6.20 4.96
C SER A 56 6.36 5.12 6.03
N LEU A 57 5.37 4.24 5.84
CA LEU A 57 5.11 3.09 6.72
C LEU A 57 6.23 2.04 6.60
N THR A 58 6.79 1.85 5.41
CA THR A 58 7.91 0.93 5.19
C THR A 58 9.20 1.45 5.82
N GLU A 59 9.51 2.74 5.66
CA GLU A 59 10.69 3.37 6.25
C GLU A 59 10.61 3.43 7.77
N SER A 60 9.42 3.70 8.31
CA SER A 60 9.21 3.72 9.76
C SER A 60 9.16 2.32 10.38
N ALA A 61 8.83 1.28 9.60
CA ALA A 61 8.99 -0.11 10.02
C ALA A 61 10.47 -0.52 10.05
N ALA A 62 11.26 -0.13 9.04
CA ALA A 62 12.70 -0.41 8.99
C ALA A 62 13.47 0.20 10.18
N ARG A 63 13.14 1.43 10.59
CA ARG A 63 13.80 2.10 11.73
C ARG A 63 13.47 1.52 13.11
N LYS A 64 12.46 0.64 13.23
CA LYS A 64 12.10 0.00 14.50
C LYS A 64 12.87 -1.30 14.74
N GLU A 65 13.31 -1.98 13.69
CA GLU A 65 14.12 -3.20 13.81
C GLU A 65 15.57 -2.91 14.20
N ASP A 66 16.08 -1.69 13.94
CA ASP A 66 17.45 -1.27 14.32
C ASP A 66 17.62 -0.89 15.81
N LYS A 67 16.54 -0.92 16.61
CA LYS A 67 16.54 -0.48 18.02
C LYS A 67 16.20 -1.57 19.04
N GLU A 68 15.97 -2.81 18.61
CA GLU A 68 15.64 -3.95 19.49
C GLU A 68 16.80 -4.95 19.59
#